data_AF-A0A954VRU5-F1
#
_entry.id   AF-A0A954VRU5-F1
#
_cell.length_a   1.000
_cell.length_b   1.000
_cell.length_c   1.000
_cell.angle_alpha   90.00
_cell.angle_beta   90.00
_cell.angle_gamma   90.00
#
_symmetry.space_group_name_H-M   'P 1'
#
loop_
_entity.id
_entity.type
_entity.pdbx_description
1 polymer ?
#
loop_
_entity_poly.entity_id
_entity_poly.type
_entity_poly.pdbx_seq_one_letter_code
_entity_poly.pdbx_strand_id
1 'polypeptide(L)'
;MTDWKNTLKKAEELFDQGQLNEAERLGQSVLRVEPVNARAFQLLGLVCSERHDTKRAIEHLQTALRHCFNLAPSHNGLGLCYFALDQLDRALHHFNIAIEIEPGHARAHFNRSLVWLKRGQFQLGWPEYEWRFSTGLVAHPPIPRPRWEGSRLDGRSLLVFTEQGIGDVLQFIRFLRNISKDGGRIVLACQRALQPLLKHLPTVDSWFPIDEEAPIDFDCFIPLLSLPSLLEIDESTIPCNIPYLPVEHLQVEKWQSRLTRECNSEASNATDLRQ
;
A
#
# COMPACT_ATOMS: atom_id res chain seq x y z
N MET A 1 -12.73 13.87 40.99
CA MET A 1 -12.87 12.66 40.17
C MET A 1 -12.06 12.85 38.91
N THR A 2 -11.06 11.99 38.67
CA THR A 2 -10.27 12.04 37.43
C THR A 2 -11.18 11.72 36.26
N ASP A 3 -11.33 12.64 35.32
CA ASP A 3 -12.14 12.43 34.13
C ASP A 3 -11.37 11.59 33.11
N TRP A 4 -11.46 10.26 33.30
CA TRP A 4 -10.82 9.30 32.43
C TRP A 4 -11.37 9.36 31.00
N LYS A 5 -12.61 9.83 30.79
CA LYS A 5 -13.22 9.92 29.45
C LYS A 5 -12.53 11.00 28.62
N ASN A 6 -12.32 12.17 29.21
CA ASN A 6 -11.55 13.24 28.57
C ASN A 6 -10.08 12.85 28.36
N THR A 7 -9.51 12.11 29.31
CA THR A 7 -8.14 11.57 29.17
C THR A 7 -8.04 10.58 28.00
N LEU A 8 -9.00 9.66 27.88
CA LEU A 8 -9.07 8.68 26.78
C LEU A 8 -9.26 9.37 25.44
N LYS A 9 -10.18 10.32 25.34
CA LYS A 9 -10.40 11.08 24.09
C LYS A 9 -9.11 11.77 23.62
N LYS A 10 -8.41 12.44 24.54
CA LYS A 10 -7.10 13.05 24.23
C LYS A 10 -6.07 12.00 23.79
N ALA A 11 -6.07 10.82 24.40
CA ALA A 11 -5.15 9.75 24.05
C ALA A 11 -5.42 9.22 22.62
N GLU A 12 -6.68 9.12 22.22
CA GLU A 12 -7.08 8.75 20.85
C GLU A 12 -6.67 9.84 19.84
N GLU A 13 -6.91 11.12 20.14
CA GLU A 13 -6.45 12.24 19.30
C GLU A 13 -4.93 12.26 19.11
N LEU A 14 -4.17 11.96 20.16
CA LEU A 14 -2.71 11.84 20.09
C LEU A 14 -2.27 10.66 19.24
N PHE A 15 -2.99 9.54 19.30
CA PHE A 15 -2.74 8.39 18.44
C PHE A 15 -2.96 8.73 16.96
N ASP A 16 -4.06 9.41 16.64
CA ASP A 16 -4.36 9.85 15.26
C ASP A 16 -3.30 10.83 14.73
N GLN A 17 -2.65 11.59 15.62
CA GLN A 17 -1.51 12.48 15.30
C GLN A 17 -0.15 11.76 15.24
N GLY A 18 -0.11 10.45 15.47
CA GLY A 18 1.13 9.66 15.52
C GLY A 18 1.98 9.87 16.77
N GLN A 19 1.47 10.55 17.80
CA GLN A 19 2.15 10.77 19.08
C GLN A 19 2.02 9.53 19.99
N LEU A 20 2.56 8.41 19.53
CA LEU A 20 2.33 7.08 20.11
C LEU A 20 2.75 6.96 21.58
N ASN A 21 3.86 7.60 21.98
CA ASN A 21 4.35 7.56 23.36
C ASN A 21 3.36 8.20 24.34
N GLU A 22 2.78 9.35 23.95
CA GLU A 22 1.84 10.05 24.82
C GLU A 22 0.46 9.43 24.80
N ALA A 23 0.03 8.91 23.65
CA ALA A 23 -1.17 8.08 23.55
C ALA A 23 -1.09 6.86 24.50
N GLU A 24 0.04 6.15 24.50
CA GLU A 24 0.26 5.01 25.41
C GLU A 24 0.22 5.43 26.87
N ARG A 25 0.95 6.49 27.24
CA ARG A 25 1.02 6.99 28.62
C ARG A 25 -0.37 7.38 29.14
N LEU A 26 -1.16 8.07 28.33
CA LEU A 26 -2.53 8.43 28.70
C LEU A 26 -3.45 7.20 28.76
N GLY A 27 -3.37 6.29 27.80
CA GLY A 27 -4.12 5.02 27.81
C GLY A 27 -3.85 4.19 29.07
N GLN A 28 -2.59 4.06 29.47
CA GLN A 28 -2.22 3.41 30.74
C GLN A 28 -2.77 4.15 31.96
N SER A 29 -2.84 5.49 31.92
CA SER A 29 -3.43 6.28 33.00
C SER A 29 -4.94 6.06 33.13
N VAL A 30 -5.64 5.86 32.00
CA VAL A 30 -7.06 5.47 31.99
C VAL A 30 -7.22 4.12 32.66
N LEU A 31 -6.39 3.13 32.35
CA LEU A 31 -6.45 1.80 32.98
C LEU A 31 -6.10 1.79 34.48
N ARG A 32 -5.35 2.77 34.99
CA ARG A 32 -5.13 2.92 36.45
C ARG A 32 -6.40 3.37 37.19
N VAL A 33 -7.28 4.10 36.52
CA VAL A 33 -8.54 4.59 37.10
C VAL A 33 -9.70 3.62 36.78
N GLU A 34 -9.71 3.07 35.57
CA GLU A 34 -10.74 2.19 35.03
C GLU A 34 -10.09 0.91 34.44
N PRO A 35 -9.76 -0.10 35.27
CA PRO A 35 -8.92 -1.23 34.87
C PRO A 35 -9.49 -2.16 33.78
N VAL A 36 -10.79 -2.10 33.52
CA VAL A 36 -11.49 -2.92 32.52
C VAL A 36 -11.96 -2.12 31.29
N ASN A 37 -11.38 -0.94 31.07
CA ASN A 37 -11.78 -0.07 29.98
C ASN A 37 -11.37 -0.65 28.61
N ALA A 38 -12.35 -1.18 27.87
CA ALA A 38 -12.13 -1.81 26.57
C ALA A 38 -11.46 -0.88 25.55
N ARG A 39 -11.85 0.41 25.51
CA ARG A 39 -11.28 1.39 24.55
C ARG A 39 -9.84 1.76 24.89
N ALA A 40 -9.48 1.84 26.17
CA ALA A 40 -8.10 2.04 26.56
C ALA A 40 -7.22 0.83 26.18
N PHE A 41 -7.71 -0.40 26.37
CA PHE A 41 -7.04 -1.59 25.85
C PHE A 41 -6.93 -1.59 24.32
N GLN A 42 -7.99 -1.19 23.60
CA GLN A 42 -7.96 -1.03 22.15
C GLN A 42 -6.84 -0.06 21.75
N LEU A 43 -6.81 1.14 22.34
CA LEU A 43 -5.80 2.15 22.04
C LEU A 43 -4.38 1.62 22.26
N LEU A 44 -4.11 0.97 23.40
CA LEU A 44 -2.80 0.39 23.68
C LEU A 44 -2.43 -0.71 22.69
N GLY A 45 -3.40 -1.55 22.31
CA GLY A 45 -3.20 -2.58 21.29
C GLY A 45 -2.88 -2.00 19.91
N LEU A 46 -3.57 -0.94 19.50
CA LEU A 46 -3.29 -0.23 18.25
C LEU A 46 -1.92 0.46 18.29
N VAL A 47 -1.53 1.09 19.41
CA VAL A 47 -0.18 1.66 19.59
C VAL A 47 0.90 0.58 19.45
N CYS A 48 0.72 -0.58 20.08
CA CYS A 48 1.65 -1.70 19.93
C CYS A 48 1.71 -2.20 18.47
N SER A 49 0.58 -2.24 17.76
CA SER A 49 0.50 -2.63 16.36
C SER A 49 1.29 -1.66 15.46
N GLU A 50 1.13 -0.35 15.64
CA GLU A 50 1.87 0.68 14.89
C GLU A 50 3.39 0.62 15.17
N ARG A 51 3.81 0.07 16.32
CA ARG A 51 5.22 -0.20 16.64
C ARG A 51 5.72 -1.59 16.21
N HIS A 52 4.87 -2.37 15.53
CA HIS A 52 5.16 -3.76 15.17
C HIS A 52 5.45 -4.70 16.37
N ASP A 53 5.01 -4.33 17.58
CA ASP A 53 5.03 -5.21 18.76
C ASP A 53 3.79 -6.10 18.72
N THR A 54 3.81 -7.05 17.79
CA THR A 54 2.68 -7.94 17.47
C THR A 54 2.18 -8.70 18.68
N LYS A 55 3.08 -9.11 19.59
CA LYS A 55 2.71 -9.88 20.78
C LYS A 55 1.86 -9.03 21.73
N ARG A 56 2.34 -7.86 22.14
CA ARG A 56 1.58 -6.97 23.04
C ARG A 56 0.32 -6.42 22.38
N ALA A 57 0.36 -6.18 21.07
CA ALA A 57 -0.83 -5.78 20.31
C ALA A 57 -1.95 -6.83 20.44
N ILE A 58 -1.66 -8.11 20.16
CA ILE A 58 -2.64 -9.19 20.30
C ILE A 58 -3.18 -9.29 21.72
N GLU A 59 -2.31 -9.25 22.74
CA GLU A 59 -2.71 -9.33 24.15
C GLU A 59 -3.70 -8.21 24.53
N HIS A 60 -3.38 -6.95 24.20
CA HIS A 60 -4.23 -5.81 24.49
C HIS A 60 -5.54 -5.83 23.69
N LEU A 61 -5.49 -6.12 22.39
CA LEU A 61 -6.69 -6.16 21.54
C LEU A 61 -7.65 -7.29 21.93
N GLN A 62 -7.13 -8.48 22.24
CA GLN A 62 -7.97 -9.57 22.77
C GLN A 62 -8.58 -9.19 24.13
N THR A 63 -7.84 -8.47 24.97
CA THR A 63 -8.38 -7.98 26.25
C THR A 63 -9.50 -6.96 26.03
N ALA A 64 -9.33 -6.02 25.09
CA ALA A 64 -10.39 -5.10 24.67
C ALA A 64 -11.66 -5.86 24.26
N LEU A 65 -11.52 -6.87 23.40
CA LEU A 65 -12.63 -7.66 22.87
C LEU A 65 -13.31 -8.57 23.90
N ARG A 66 -12.60 -9.01 24.95
CA ARG A 66 -13.22 -9.70 26.10
C ARG A 66 -14.17 -8.79 26.88
N HIS A 67 -13.90 -7.49 26.90
CA HIS A 67 -14.73 -6.50 27.61
C HIS A 67 -15.80 -5.87 26.71
N CYS A 68 -15.53 -5.75 25.41
CA CYS A 68 -16.45 -5.19 24.41
C CYS A 68 -16.19 -5.83 23.05
N PHE A 69 -17.06 -6.74 22.61
CA PHE A 69 -16.83 -7.56 21.43
C PHE A 69 -17.02 -6.80 20.10
N ASN A 70 -17.77 -5.70 20.09
CA ASN A 70 -18.15 -4.97 18.87
C ASN A 70 -17.23 -3.77 18.60
N LEU A 71 -15.91 -3.99 18.66
CA LEU A 71 -14.89 -2.97 18.39
C LEU A 71 -14.21 -3.24 17.04
N ALA A 72 -14.73 -2.64 15.97
CA ALA A 72 -14.18 -2.80 14.62
C ALA A 72 -12.68 -2.49 14.52
N PRO A 73 -12.15 -1.40 15.13
CA PRO A 73 -10.71 -1.13 15.12
C PRO A 73 -9.88 -2.22 15.80
N SER A 74 -10.39 -2.85 16.87
CA SER A 74 -9.70 -3.96 17.53
C SER A 74 -9.65 -5.21 16.67
N HIS A 75 -10.74 -5.52 15.97
CA HIS A 75 -10.76 -6.60 14.98
C HIS A 75 -9.79 -6.32 13.83
N ASN A 76 -9.80 -5.11 13.25
CA ASN A 76 -8.84 -4.72 12.23
C ASN A 76 -7.38 -4.85 12.72
N GLY A 77 -7.08 -4.40 13.95
CA GLY A 77 -5.75 -4.53 14.56
C GLY A 77 -5.31 -5.99 14.75
N LEU A 78 -6.21 -6.88 15.19
CA LEU A 78 -5.90 -8.32 15.27
C LEU A 78 -5.68 -8.91 13.88
N GLY A 79 -6.48 -8.52 12.89
CA GLY A 79 -6.31 -8.92 11.52
C GLY A 79 -4.92 -8.59 10.99
N LEU A 80 -4.45 -7.35 11.23
CA LEU A 80 -3.09 -6.91 10.88
C LEU A 80 -2.01 -7.72 11.59
N CYS A 81 -2.18 -7.97 12.90
CA CYS A 81 -1.23 -8.78 13.67
C CYS A 81 -1.11 -10.20 13.12
N TYR A 82 -2.23 -10.84 12.80
CA TYR A 82 -2.23 -12.19 12.22
C TYR A 82 -1.70 -12.21 10.79
N PHE A 83 -1.94 -11.16 10.00
CA PHE A 83 -1.34 -11.01 8.68
C PHE A 83 0.20 -10.94 8.76
N ALA A 84 0.74 -10.17 9.71
CA ALA A 84 2.18 -10.08 9.95
C ALA A 84 2.80 -11.42 10.40
N LEU A 85 2.02 -12.28 11.06
CA LEU A 85 2.40 -13.64 11.44
C LEU A 85 2.14 -14.69 10.35
N ASP A 86 1.75 -14.27 9.14
CA ASP A 86 1.37 -15.13 8.01
C ASP A 86 0.19 -16.08 8.30
N GLN A 87 -0.62 -15.77 9.32
CA GLN A 87 -1.83 -16.53 9.69
C GLN A 87 -3.04 -15.99 8.94
N LEU A 88 -3.05 -16.19 7.63
CA LEU A 88 -3.97 -15.51 6.70
C LEU A 88 -5.46 -15.81 6.97
N ASP A 89 -5.84 -17.02 7.39
CA ASP A 89 -7.24 -17.34 7.73
C ASP A 89 -7.74 -16.56 8.94
N ARG A 90 -6.89 -16.40 9.96
CA ARG A 90 -7.21 -15.60 11.15
C ARG A 90 -7.29 -14.12 10.80
N ALA A 91 -6.39 -13.65 9.93
CA ALA A 91 -6.44 -12.28 9.44
C ALA A 91 -7.79 -11.99 8.77
N LEU A 92 -8.20 -12.82 7.81
CA LEU A 92 -9.49 -12.71 7.13
C LEU A 92 -10.68 -12.76 8.09
N HIS A 93 -10.67 -13.70 9.04
CA HIS A 93 -11.73 -13.79 10.05
C HIS A 93 -11.94 -12.47 10.79
N HIS A 94 -10.86 -11.87 11.28
CA HIS A 94 -10.95 -10.61 12.00
C HIS A 94 -11.30 -9.42 11.10
N PHE A 95 -10.76 -9.34 9.87
CA PHE A 95 -11.17 -8.28 8.94
C PHE A 95 -12.65 -8.36 8.55
N ASN A 96 -13.18 -9.57 8.36
CA ASN A 96 -14.60 -9.78 8.09
C ASN A 96 -15.46 -9.27 9.23
N ILE A 97 -15.12 -9.59 10.48
CA ILE A 97 -15.86 -9.09 11.65
C ILE A 97 -15.77 -7.55 11.74
N ALA A 98 -14.61 -6.95 11.48
CA ALA A 98 -14.48 -5.49 11.48
C ALA A 98 -15.44 -4.84 10.47
N ILE A 99 -15.56 -5.42 9.27
CA ILE A 99 -16.44 -4.95 8.19
C ILE A 99 -17.91 -5.24 8.50
N GLU A 100 -18.23 -6.35 9.18
CA GLU A 100 -19.60 -6.62 9.65
C GLU A 100 -20.06 -5.61 10.70
N ILE A 101 -19.17 -5.23 11.63
CA ILE A 101 -19.45 -4.20 12.65
C ILE A 101 -19.56 -2.82 12.01
N GLU A 102 -18.64 -2.49 11.10
CA GLU A 102 -18.57 -1.20 10.43
C GLU A 102 -18.34 -1.40 8.91
N PRO A 103 -19.41 -1.47 8.10
CA PRO A 103 -19.29 -1.74 6.65
C PRO A 103 -18.43 -0.73 5.89
N GLY A 104 -18.31 0.50 6.43
CA GLY A 104 -17.48 1.57 5.88
C GLY A 104 -16.04 1.61 6.37
N HIS A 105 -15.57 0.62 7.14
CA HIS A 105 -14.23 0.63 7.76
C HIS A 105 -13.13 0.46 6.70
N ALA A 106 -12.71 1.56 6.07
CA ALA A 106 -11.82 1.56 4.91
C ALA A 106 -10.50 0.80 5.12
N ARG A 107 -9.86 0.96 6.28
CA ARG A 107 -8.61 0.22 6.59
C ARG A 107 -8.84 -1.30 6.63
N ALA A 108 -10.02 -1.78 7.03
CA ALA A 108 -10.30 -3.22 7.11
C ALA A 108 -10.50 -3.83 5.73
N HIS A 109 -11.22 -3.15 4.83
CA HIS A 109 -11.32 -3.54 3.41
C HIS A 109 -9.95 -3.54 2.74
N PHE A 110 -9.18 -2.46 2.89
CA PHE A 110 -7.82 -2.39 2.34
C PHE A 110 -6.91 -3.50 2.89
N ASN A 111 -6.93 -3.76 4.20
CA ASN A 111 -6.08 -4.82 4.76
C ASN A 111 -6.53 -6.22 4.33
N ARG A 112 -7.85 -6.46 4.23
CA ARG A 112 -8.41 -7.72 3.72
C ARG A 112 -8.02 -7.95 2.26
N SER A 113 -8.01 -6.90 1.45
CA SER A 113 -7.55 -6.94 0.06
C SER A 113 -6.13 -7.49 -0.05
N LEU A 114 -5.21 -7.04 0.83
CA LEU A 114 -3.83 -7.51 0.84
C LEU A 114 -3.73 -9.01 1.15
N VAL A 115 -4.61 -9.54 2.01
CA VAL A 115 -4.69 -10.98 2.28
C VAL A 115 -5.13 -11.76 1.04
N TRP A 116 -6.16 -11.27 0.33
CA TRP A 116 -6.64 -11.90 -0.89
C TRP A 116 -5.60 -11.90 -2.00
N LEU A 117 -4.93 -10.75 -2.21
CA LEU A 117 -3.84 -10.63 -3.19
C LEU A 117 -2.67 -11.56 -2.85
N LYS A 118 -2.30 -11.66 -1.57
CA LYS A 118 -1.24 -12.59 -1.12
C LYS A 118 -1.61 -14.06 -1.36
N ARG A 119 -2.91 -14.40 -1.35
CA ARG A 119 -3.43 -15.74 -1.65
C ARG A 119 -3.65 -16.02 -3.14
N GLY A 120 -3.30 -15.08 -4.03
CA GLY A 120 -3.60 -15.18 -5.45
C GLY A 120 -5.09 -15.06 -5.80
N GLN A 121 -5.94 -14.67 -4.83
CA GLN A 121 -7.37 -14.47 -5.04
C GLN A 121 -7.63 -13.06 -5.60
N PHE A 122 -7.09 -12.79 -6.79
CA PHE A 122 -7.07 -11.47 -7.41
C PHE A 122 -8.46 -10.88 -7.62
N GLN A 123 -9.44 -11.70 -7.99
CA GLN A 123 -10.83 -11.29 -8.20
C GLN A 123 -11.51 -10.76 -6.93
N LEU A 124 -11.06 -11.22 -5.75
CA LEU A 124 -11.52 -10.69 -4.45
C LEU A 124 -10.64 -9.52 -3.98
N GLY A 125 -9.34 -9.60 -4.23
CA GLY A 125 -8.37 -8.64 -3.73
C GLY A 125 -8.43 -7.28 -4.44
N TRP A 126 -8.46 -7.25 -5.76
CA TRP A 126 -8.37 -5.97 -6.48
C TRP A 126 -9.53 -5.00 -6.24
N PRO A 127 -10.81 -5.44 -6.23
CA PRO A 127 -11.91 -4.53 -5.91
C PRO A 127 -11.79 -3.91 -4.52
N GLU A 128 -11.37 -4.70 -3.53
CA GLU A 128 -11.17 -4.19 -2.16
C GLU A 128 -9.93 -3.29 -2.03
N TYR A 129 -8.92 -3.48 -2.88
CA TYR A 129 -7.70 -2.67 -2.88
C TYR A 129 -7.98 -1.19 -3.22
N GLU A 130 -9.09 -0.88 -3.90
CA GLU A 130 -9.52 0.50 -4.16
C GLU A 130 -9.90 1.26 -2.89
N TRP A 131 -10.23 0.56 -1.78
CA TRP A 131 -10.46 1.21 -0.50
C TRP A 131 -9.24 1.95 0.04
N ARG A 132 -8.04 1.73 -0.51
CA ARG A 132 -6.83 2.50 -0.19
C ARG A 132 -7.05 4.01 -0.27
N PHE A 133 -7.85 4.49 -1.23
CA PHE A 133 -8.18 5.92 -1.37
C PHE A 133 -9.10 6.44 -0.27
N SER A 134 -9.82 5.55 0.42
CA SER A 134 -10.68 5.90 1.58
C SER A 134 -9.94 5.76 2.92
N THR A 135 -8.70 5.27 2.94
CA THR A 135 -7.93 5.11 4.18
C THR A 135 -7.23 6.38 4.66
N GLY A 136 -7.05 7.37 3.78
CA GLY A 136 -6.18 8.52 4.03
C GLY A 136 -4.67 8.24 3.88
N LEU A 137 -4.27 6.98 3.62
CA LEU A 137 -2.86 6.61 3.40
C LEU A 137 -2.37 7.00 2.01
N VAL A 138 -3.27 6.99 1.03
CA VAL A 138 -2.99 7.34 -0.36
C VAL A 138 -3.92 8.48 -0.74
N ALA A 139 -3.36 9.60 -1.19
CA ALA A 139 -4.16 10.72 -1.67
C ALA A 139 -4.89 10.32 -2.97
N HIS A 140 -6.16 10.68 -3.07
CA HIS A 140 -6.83 10.65 -4.36
C HIS A 140 -6.19 11.72 -5.25
N PRO A 141 -5.71 11.38 -6.45
CA PRO A 141 -5.16 12.40 -7.33
C PRO A 141 -6.27 13.41 -7.69
N PRO A 142 -6.01 14.71 -7.62
CA PRO A 142 -7.00 15.74 -7.98
C PRO A 142 -7.06 15.92 -9.51
N ILE A 143 -7.32 14.83 -10.24
CA ILE A 143 -7.38 14.84 -11.71
C ILE A 143 -8.83 15.13 -12.15
N PRO A 144 -9.11 16.28 -12.81
CA PRO A 144 -10.47 16.67 -13.21
C PRO A 144 -10.88 16.01 -14.53
N ARG A 145 -10.75 14.69 -14.63
CA ARG A 145 -11.14 13.88 -15.79
C ARG A 145 -11.86 12.62 -15.31
N PRO A 146 -12.70 11.98 -16.14
CA PRO A 146 -13.29 10.70 -15.79
C PRO A 146 -12.22 9.63 -15.58
N ARG A 147 -12.48 8.73 -14.64
CA ARG A 147 -11.69 7.51 -14.48
C ARG A 147 -11.91 6.59 -15.68
N TRP A 148 -10.84 5.97 -16.15
CA TRP A 148 -10.91 4.96 -17.18
C TRP A 148 -11.35 3.62 -16.60
N GLU A 149 -12.32 2.96 -17.24
CA GLU A 149 -12.98 1.74 -16.72
C GLU A 149 -12.62 0.49 -17.55
N GLY A 150 -11.42 0.45 -18.16
CA GLY A 150 -10.93 -0.74 -18.89
C GLY A 150 -11.33 -0.84 -20.37
N SER A 151 -12.18 0.06 -20.88
CA SER A 151 -12.56 0.10 -22.30
C SER A 151 -11.38 0.36 -23.25
N ARG A 152 -11.48 -0.05 -24.52
CA ARG A 152 -10.51 0.37 -25.57
C ARG A 152 -10.37 1.89 -25.60
N LEU A 153 -9.18 2.38 -25.91
CA LEU A 153 -8.98 3.84 -25.97
C LEU A 153 -9.66 4.45 -27.20
N ASP A 154 -9.68 3.77 -28.35
CA ASP A 154 -10.40 4.20 -29.58
C ASP A 154 -10.12 5.67 -29.93
N GLY A 155 -8.83 6.02 -30.05
CA GLY A 155 -8.36 7.39 -30.29
C GLY A 155 -8.25 8.28 -29.05
N ARG A 156 -8.80 7.88 -27.89
CA ARG A 156 -8.69 8.63 -26.64
C ARG A 156 -7.31 8.56 -26.02
N SER A 157 -7.05 9.53 -25.17
CA SER A 157 -5.84 9.70 -24.39
C SER A 157 -6.05 9.32 -22.92
N LEU A 158 -5.19 8.44 -22.42
CA LEU A 158 -5.22 7.92 -21.06
C LEU A 158 -4.01 8.44 -20.28
N LEU A 159 -4.27 9.16 -19.19
CA LEU A 159 -3.27 9.42 -18.17
C LEU A 159 -3.15 8.21 -17.22
N VAL A 160 -1.99 7.58 -17.19
CA VAL A 160 -1.62 6.64 -16.14
C VAL A 160 -0.74 7.39 -15.15
N PHE A 161 -1.21 7.54 -13.91
CA PHE A 161 -0.40 8.16 -12.87
C PHE A 161 0.15 7.08 -11.94
N THR A 162 1.45 7.18 -11.64
CA THR A 162 2.09 6.30 -10.67
C THR A 162 1.69 6.69 -9.26
N GLU A 163 1.61 5.72 -8.36
CA GLU A 163 1.38 5.94 -6.94
C GLU A 163 2.42 5.14 -6.13
N GLN A 164 2.50 5.42 -4.83
CA GLN A 164 3.40 4.72 -3.89
C GLN A 164 4.89 4.85 -4.26
N GLY A 165 5.64 3.74 -4.14
CA GLY A 165 7.09 3.71 -4.26
C GLY A 165 7.59 3.33 -5.65
N ILE A 166 8.89 3.53 -5.87
CA ILE A 166 9.58 3.18 -7.13
C ILE A 166 9.42 1.69 -7.48
N GLY A 167 9.45 0.81 -6.47
CA GLY A 167 9.30 -0.64 -6.66
C GLY A 167 7.94 -1.01 -7.24
N ASP A 168 6.87 -0.41 -6.74
CA ASP A 168 5.51 -0.64 -7.23
C ASP A 168 5.37 -0.19 -8.68
N VAL A 169 5.96 0.95 -9.04
CA VAL A 169 5.97 1.42 -10.43
C VAL A 169 6.63 0.40 -11.35
N LEU A 170 7.84 -0.06 -11.01
CA LEU A 170 8.55 -1.06 -11.81
C LEU A 170 7.77 -2.37 -11.92
N GLN A 171 7.14 -2.80 -10.83
CA GLN A 171 6.34 -4.02 -10.84
C GLN A 171 5.10 -3.89 -11.74
N PHE A 172 4.36 -2.79 -11.68
CA PHE A 172 3.04 -2.66 -12.32
C PHE A 172 3.08 -2.04 -13.71
N ILE A 173 4.16 -1.37 -14.10
CA ILE A 173 4.29 -0.79 -15.46
C ILE A 173 4.16 -1.84 -16.56
N ARG A 174 4.44 -3.11 -16.26
CA ARG A 174 4.27 -4.24 -17.17
C ARG A 174 2.85 -4.40 -17.70
N PHE A 175 1.84 -3.91 -16.98
CA PHE A 175 0.43 -4.05 -17.34
C PHE A 175 0.00 -3.03 -18.42
N LEU A 176 0.80 -2.00 -18.69
CA LEU A 176 0.50 -1.03 -19.76
C LEU A 176 0.33 -1.70 -21.13
N ARG A 177 1.04 -2.80 -21.37
CA ARG A 177 0.97 -3.54 -22.64
C ARG A 177 -0.37 -4.24 -22.88
N ASN A 178 -1.18 -4.41 -21.84
CA ASN A 178 -2.48 -5.04 -21.91
C ASN A 178 -3.58 -4.01 -22.27
N ILE A 179 -3.27 -2.72 -22.28
CA ILE A 179 -4.21 -1.65 -22.65
C ILE A 179 -4.38 -1.63 -24.18
N SER A 180 -5.61 -1.79 -24.64
CA SER A 180 -5.94 -1.69 -26.07
C SER A 180 -6.02 -0.24 -26.53
N LYS A 181 -5.02 0.21 -27.31
CA LYS A 181 -4.91 1.60 -27.75
C LYS A 181 -5.84 1.97 -28.90
N ASP A 182 -5.92 1.16 -29.97
CA ASP A 182 -6.72 1.46 -31.17
C ASP A 182 -6.68 2.94 -31.61
N GLY A 183 -5.46 3.42 -31.88
CA GLY A 183 -5.20 4.83 -32.24
C GLY A 183 -5.15 5.82 -31.07
N GLY A 184 -5.47 5.39 -29.86
CA GLY A 184 -5.32 6.17 -28.63
C GLY A 184 -3.88 6.28 -28.13
N ARG A 185 -3.68 7.12 -27.11
CA ARG A 185 -2.36 7.39 -26.51
C ARG A 185 -2.34 7.20 -25.00
N ILE A 186 -1.19 6.81 -24.48
CA ILE A 186 -0.91 6.66 -23.04
C ILE A 186 0.12 7.71 -22.64
N VAL A 187 -0.26 8.53 -21.66
CA VAL A 187 0.60 9.50 -20.98
C VAL A 187 0.96 8.93 -19.61
N LEU A 188 2.24 8.87 -19.27
CA LEU A 188 2.70 8.36 -17.97
C LEU A 188 3.18 9.51 -17.07
N ALA A 189 2.53 9.69 -15.92
CA ALA A 189 3.05 10.52 -14.84
C ALA A 189 3.88 9.65 -13.89
N CYS A 190 5.19 9.88 -13.79
CA CYS A 190 6.07 9.08 -12.93
C CYS A 190 7.12 9.92 -12.17
N GLN A 191 7.75 9.35 -11.15
CA GLN A 191 8.86 10.02 -10.46
C GLN A 191 10.04 10.27 -11.42
N ARG A 192 10.69 11.44 -11.32
CA ARG A 192 11.84 11.82 -12.18
C ARG A 192 12.95 10.77 -12.22
N ALA A 193 13.20 10.12 -11.08
CA ALA A 193 14.22 9.07 -10.96
C ALA A 193 13.99 7.88 -11.91
N LEU A 194 12.73 7.61 -12.28
CA LEU A 194 12.36 6.51 -13.16
C LEU A 194 12.32 6.90 -14.63
N GLN A 195 12.30 8.19 -14.93
CA GLN A 195 12.19 8.69 -16.30
C GLN A 195 13.25 8.11 -17.26
N PRO A 196 14.55 8.01 -16.91
CA PRO A 196 15.55 7.44 -17.85
C PRO A 196 15.28 6.00 -18.24
N LEU A 197 14.62 5.24 -17.36
CA LEU A 197 14.29 3.83 -17.56
C LEU A 197 12.96 3.65 -18.30
N LEU A 198 11.96 4.47 -17.97
CA LEU A 198 10.60 4.31 -18.49
C LEU A 198 10.35 5.06 -19.81
N LYS A 199 11.17 6.06 -20.17
CA LYS A 199 11.01 6.86 -21.39
C LYS A 199 11.08 6.06 -22.69
N HIS A 200 11.63 4.84 -22.65
CA HIS A 200 11.75 3.95 -23.81
C HIS A 200 10.65 2.90 -23.91
N LEU A 201 9.66 2.93 -23.01
CA LEU A 201 8.57 1.97 -23.05
C LEU A 201 7.74 2.15 -24.33
N PRO A 202 7.66 1.15 -25.23
CA PRO A 202 6.98 1.31 -26.51
C PRO A 202 5.48 1.60 -26.38
N THR A 203 4.89 1.23 -25.25
CA THR A 203 3.47 1.43 -24.95
C THR A 203 3.14 2.88 -24.59
N VAL A 204 4.12 3.64 -24.11
CA VAL A 204 3.96 5.01 -23.58
C VAL A 204 4.32 6.02 -24.67
N ASP A 205 3.42 6.95 -24.97
CA ASP A 205 3.63 7.96 -26.02
C ASP A 205 4.28 9.24 -25.48
N SER A 206 4.03 9.56 -24.21
CA SER A 206 4.61 10.74 -23.54
C SER A 206 4.68 10.52 -22.03
N TRP A 207 5.55 11.29 -21.39
CA TRP A 207 5.80 11.20 -19.94
C TRP A 207 5.90 12.59 -19.35
N PHE A 208 5.62 12.71 -18.04
CA PHE A 208 5.95 13.89 -17.26
C PHE A 208 6.24 13.54 -15.79
N PRO A 209 7.01 14.37 -15.08
CA PRO A 209 7.26 14.20 -13.66
C PRO A 209 5.98 14.35 -12.83
N ILE A 210 5.73 13.41 -11.91
CA ILE A 210 4.52 13.45 -11.07
C ILE A 210 4.48 14.63 -10.08
N ASP A 211 5.62 15.26 -9.83
CA ASP A 211 5.75 16.48 -9.02
C ASP A 211 5.46 17.77 -9.83
N GLU A 212 5.14 17.65 -11.11
CA GLU A 212 4.76 18.75 -11.99
C GLU A 212 3.26 18.76 -12.27
N GLU A 213 2.73 19.91 -12.69
CA GLU A 213 1.32 20.05 -13.04
C GLU A 213 0.98 19.16 -14.23
N ALA A 214 -0.07 18.35 -14.10
CA ALA A 214 -0.46 17.42 -15.15
C ALA A 214 -0.86 18.17 -16.43
N PRO A 215 -0.41 17.74 -17.62
CA PRO A 215 -0.84 18.32 -18.88
C PRO A 215 -2.36 18.25 -19.01
N ILE A 216 -3.02 19.31 -19.46
CA ILE A 216 -4.50 19.32 -19.59
C ILE A 216 -4.99 18.38 -20.71
N ASP A 217 -4.07 17.99 -21.59
CA ASP A 217 -4.29 17.16 -22.76
C ASP A 217 -4.35 15.66 -22.40
N PHE A 218 -5.44 15.24 -21.77
CA PHE A 218 -5.88 13.84 -21.74
C PHE A 218 -7.41 13.72 -21.51
N ASP A 219 -8.01 12.62 -21.97
CA ASP A 219 -9.46 12.37 -21.91
C ASP A 219 -9.90 11.68 -20.62
N CYS A 220 -9.09 10.76 -20.11
CA CYS A 220 -9.39 9.97 -18.91
C CYS A 220 -8.12 9.60 -18.14
N PHE A 221 -8.26 9.11 -16.91
CA PHE A 221 -7.11 8.75 -16.07
C PHE A 221 -7.29 7.42 -15.32
N ILE A 222 -6.18 6.81 -14.89
CA ILE A 222 -6.19 5.62 -14.04
C ILE A 222 -4.95 5.58 -13.11
N PRO A 223 -5.11 5.15 -11.84
CA PRO A 223 -3.96 4.81 -10.98
C PRO A 223 -3.27 3.56 -11.51
N LEU A 224 -1.93 3.56 -11.54
CA LEU A 224 -1.18 2.42 -12.06
C LEU A 224 -1.53 1.10 -11.36
N LEU A 225 -1.74 1.10 -10.03
CA LEU A 225 -2.03 -0.13 -9.28
C LEU A 225 -3.50 -0.57 -9.38
N SER A 226 -4.35 0.22 -10.04
CA SER A 226 -5.72 -0.17 -10.38
C SER A 226 -5.82 -0.93 -11.70
N LEU A 227 -4.77 -0.90 -12.53
CA LEU A 227 -4.75 -1.60 -13.82
C LEU A 227 -5.06 -3.10 -13.72
N PRO A 228 -4.49 -3.86 -12.77
CA PRO A 228 -4.74 -5.30 -12.71
C PRO A 228 -6.22 -5.65 -12.52
N SER A 229 -6.96 -4.83 -11.78
CA SER A 229 -8.40 -5.04 -11.59
C SER A 229 -9.17 -4.91 -12.90
N LEU A 230 -8.94 -3.82 -13.64
CA LEU A 230 -9.69 -3.50 -14.86
C LEU A 230 -9.31 -4.37 -16.04
N LEU A 231 -8.09 -4.88 -16.03
CA LEU A 231 -7.55 -5.78 -17.05
C LEU A 231 -7.76 -7.25 -16.69
N GLU A 232 -8.46 -7.53 -15.58
CA GLU A 232 -8.76 -8.88 -15.08
C GLU A 232 -7.51 -9.77 -14.97
N ILE A 233 -6.40 -9.18 -14.50
CA ILE A 233 -5.13 -9.90 -14.38
C ILE A 233 -5.21 -10.93 -13.25
N ASP A 234 -4.83 -12.15 -13.60
CA ASP A 234 -4.65 -13.30 -12.71
C ASP A 234 -3.24 -13.92 -12.86
N GLU A 235 -2.96 -14.98 -12.09
CA GLU A 235 -1.66 -15.65 -12.09
C GLU A 235 -1.22 -16.12 -13.48
N SER A 236 -2.17 -16.54 -14.32
CA SER A 236 -1.89 -17.07 -15.65
C SER A 236 -1.66 -15.99 -16.71
N THR A 237 -2.10 -14.75 -16.43
CA THR A 237 -2.09 -13.61 -17.36
C THR A 237 -1.11 -12.52 -16.97
N ILE A 238 -0.41 -12.64 -15.83
CA ILE A 238 0.67 -11.74 -15.44
C ILE A 238 1.74 -11.71 -16.55
N PRO A 239 2.05 -10.53 -17.12
CA PRO A 239 3.12 -10.43 -18.09
C PRO A 239 4.48 -10.83 -17.50
N CYS A 240 5.10 -11.87 -18.06
CA CYS A 240 6.37 -12.44 -17.60
C CYS A 240 7.47 -12.49 -18.66
N ASN A 241 7.30 -11.84 -19.82
CA ASN A 241 8.34 -11.76 -20.84
C ASN A 241 9.59 -11.03 -20.29
N ILE A 242 10.78 -11.59 -20.51
CA ILE A 242 12.05 -11.01 -20.08
C ILE A 242 12.88 -10.66 -21.33
N PRO A 243 13.42 -9.43 -21.45
CA PRO A 243 13.22 -8.30 -20.53
C PRO A 243 11.84 -7.65 -20.72
N TYR A 244 11.18 -7.24 -19.63
CA TYR A 244 9.92 -6.49 -19.70
C TYR A 244 10.12 -4.97 -19.83
N LEU A 245 11.33 -4.47 -19.52
CA LEU A 245 11.75 -3.09 -19.73
C LEU A 245 12.86 -3.05 -20.78
N PRO A 246 12.73 -2.25 -21.85
CA PRO A 246 13.84 -1.99 -22.73
C PRO A 246 14.86 -1.09 -22.02
N VAL A 247 16.14 -1.47 -22.07
CA VAL A 247 17.23 -0.70 -21.46
C VAL A 247 18.27 -0.39 -22.53
N GLU A 248 18.77 0.84 -22.57
CA GLU A 248 19.84 1.24 -23.47
C GLU A 248 21.13 0.44 -23.19
N HIS A 249 21.76 -0.08 -24.25
CA HIS A 249 22.96 -0.92 -24.15
C HIS A 249 24.10 -0.24 -23.36
N LEU A 250 24.32 1.05 -23.60
CA LEU A 250 25.34 1.85 -22.91
C LEU A 250 25.11 1.90 -21.39
N GLN A 251 23.84 1.95 -20.96
CA GLN A 251 23.51 1.99 -19.54
C GLN A 251 23.76 0.63 -18.87
N VAL A 252 23.51 -0.46 -19.61
CA VAL A 252 23.83 -1.83 -19.17
C VAL A 252 25.35 -1.99 -19.00
N GLU A 253 26.14 -1.63 -20.01
CA GLU A 253 27.61 -1.71 -19.95
C GLU A 253 28.19 -0.88 -18.79
N LYS A 254 27.67 0.34 -18.59
CA LYS A 254 28.08 1.23 -17.49
C LYS A 254 27.86 0.57 -16.13
N TRP A 255 26.67 -0.01 -15.90
CA TRP A 255 26.36 -0.67 -14.63
C TRP A 255 27.11 -1.99 -14.45
N GLN A 256 27.27 -2.79 -15.50
CA GLN A 256 28.09 -4.01 -15.46
C GLN A 256 29.53 -3.69 -15.06
N SER A 257 30.12 -2.64 -15.66
CA SER A 257 31.46 -2.18 -15.32
C SER A 257 31.58 -1.74 -13.87
N ARG A 258 30.58 -1.01 -13.36
CA ARG A 258 30.55 -0.53 -11.98
C ARG A 258 30.41 -1.67 -10.97
N LEU A 259 29.43 -2.56 -11.16
CA LEU A 259 29.17 -3.69 -10.27
C LEU A 259 30.37 -4.66 -10.24
N THR A 260 31.02 -4.87 -11.38
CA THR A 260 32.25 -5.69 -11.44
C THR A 260 33.39 -5.06 -10.62
N ARG A 261 33.57 -3.73 -10.69
CA ARG A 261 34.58 -3.04 -9.89
C ARG A 261 34.29 -3.11 -8.39
N GLU A 262 33.04 -2.94 -8.00
CA GLU A 262 32.62 -3.01 -6.59
C GLU A 262 32.84 -4.44 -6.03
N CYS A 263 32.41 -5.49 -6.75
CA CYS A 263 32.67 -6.88 -6.38
C CYS A 263 34.18 -7.18 -6.24
N ASN A 264 35.01 -6.68 -7.16
CA ASN A 264 36.45 -6.88 -7.11
C ASN A 264 37.10 -6.14 -5.92
N SER A 265 36.60 -4.95 -5.58
CA SER A 265 37.11 -4.18 -4.42
C SER A 265 36.76 -4.82 -3.08
N GLU A 266 35.57 -5.41 -2.94
CA GLU A 266 35.17 -6.17 -1.75
C GLU A 266 35.98 -7.47 -1.61
N ALA A 267 36.25 -8.17 -2.71
CA ALA A 267 37.09 -9.38 -2.72
C ALA A 267 38.55 -9.08 -2.33
N SER A 268 39.12 -7.96 -2.79
CA SER A 268 40.45 -7.51 -2.37
C SER A 268 40.51 -7.15 -0.88
N ASN A 269 39.53 -6.39 -0.37
CA ASN A 269 39.48 -6.02 1.05
C ASN A 269 39.24 -7.22 1.99
N ALA A 270 38.53 -8.26 1.53
CA ALA A 270 38.34 -9.50 2.29
C ALA A 270 39.61 -10.37 2.36
N THR A 271 40.56 -10.17 1.45
CA THR A 271 41.83 -10.91 1.41
C THR A 271 42.88 -10.29 2.32
N ASP A 272 42.88 -8.97 2.49
CA ASP A 272 43.79 -8.23 3.38
C ASP A 272 43.47 -8.39 4.88
N LEU A 273 42.24 -8.79 5.25
CA LEU A 273 41.85 -9.05 6.64
C LEU A 273 42.20 -10.48 7.13
N ARG A 274 42.85 -11.29 6.30
CA ARG A 274 43.28 -12.68 6.62
C ARG A 274 44.80 -12.86 6.68
N GLN A 275 45.57 -11.76 6.68
CA GLN A 275 47.00 -11.73 6.97
C GLN A 275 47.25 -11.05 8.32
#